data_AF-A0A392TYW5-F1
#
_entry.id   AF-A0A392TYW5-F1
#
_cell.length_a   1.000
_cell.length_b   1.000
_cell.length_c   1.000
_cell.angle_alpha   90.00
_cell.angle_beta   90.00
_cell.angle_gamma   90.00
#
_symmetry.space_group_name_H-M   'P 1'
#
loop_
_entity.id
_entity.type
_entity.pdbx_description
1 polymer ?
#
loop_
_entity_poly.entity_id
_entity_poly.type
_entity_poly.pdbx_seq_one_letter_code
_entity_poly.pdbx_strand_id
1 'polypeptide(L)'
;RLTKKEHKEEKQKDKEPGTEKIYRPTPDGDFKIIPLGEDPTKGIKIGAGLPNLVKKQLEACLMQNAELFAWSAAELPGIDPEVA
;
A
#
# COMPACT_ATOMS: atom_id res chain seq x y z
N ARG A 1 -7.03 29.14 3.94
CA ARG A 1 -7.09 29.12 2.46
C ARG A 1 -6.89 27.67 2.03
N LEU A 2 -7.98 26.99 1.68
CA LEU A 2 -7.95 25.63 1.15
C LEU A 2 -7.39 25.65 -0.27
N THR A 3 -6.49 24.72 -0.60
CA THR A 3 -6.29 24.27 -1.97
C THR A 3 -6.18 22.76 -1.98
N LYS A 4 -7.34 22.10 -1.97
CA LYS A 4 -7.50 20.77 -2.58
C LYS A 4 -7.26 20.94 -4.08
N LYS A 5 -6.30 20.24 -4.66
CA LYS A 5 -6.23 20.05 -6.12
C LYS A 5 -6.77 18.67 -6.43
N GLU A 6 -7.90 18.70 -7.12
CA GLU A 6 -8.69 17.57 -7.59
C GLU A 6 -7.96 16.80 -8.69
N HIS A 7 -8.27 15.50 -8.72
CA HIS A 7 -8.51 14.66 -9.90
C HIS A 7 -7.93 15.11 -11.25
N LYS A 8 -7.13 14.23 -11.85
CA LYS A 8 -7.15 14.02 -13.30
C LYS A 8 -7.52 12.57 -13.59
N GLU A 9 -8.82 12.34 -13.77
CA GLU A 9 -9.37 11.18 -14.46
C GLU A 9 -9.06 11.37 -15.96
N GLU A 10 -8.27 10.49 -16.55
CA GLU A 10 -8.17 10.37 -18.01
C GLU A 10 -8.68 8.99 -18.41
N LYS A 11 -9.86 9.01 -19.05
CA LYS A 11 -10.65 7.89 -19.54
C LYS A 11 -10.19 7.55 -20.97
N GLN A 12 -9.88 6.29 -21.29
CA GLN A 12 -10.57 5.46 -22.30
C GLN A 12 -9.79 4.25 -22.85
N LYS A 13 -10.53 3.13 -22.95
CA LYS A 13 -10.57 2.10 -24.02
C LYS A 13 -9.36 1.19 -24.24
N ASP A 14 -9.37 0.03 -23.58
CA ASP A 14 -9.76 -1.28 -24.14
C ASP A 14 -9.85 -2.25 -22.94
N LYS A 15 -11.01 -2.88 -22.71
CA LYS A 15 -11.25 -3.66 -21.47
C LYS A 15 -10.99 -5.14 -21.73
N GLU A 16 -9.82 -5.60 -21.32
CA GLU A 16 -9.60 -7.01 -20.99
C GLU A 16 -10.20 -7.27 -19.59
N PRO A 17 -11.07 -8.27 -19.41
CA PRO A 17 -11.64 -8.57 -18.09
C PRO A 17 -10.54 -9.14 -17.18
N GLY A 18 -9.87 -8.27 -16.42
CA GLY A 18 -8.84 -8.69 -15.46
C GLY A 18 -7.75 -7.65 -15.17
N THR A 19 -7.61 -6.59 -15.97
CA THR A 19 -6.49 -5.64 -15.87
C THR A 19 -6.87 -4.25 -15.36
N GLU A 20 -7.95 -4.13 -14.56
CA GLU A 20 -8.21 -2.90 -13.82
C GLU A 20 -7.09 -2.72 -12.79
N LYS A 21 -6.06 -1.93 -13.16
CA LYS A 21 -4.99 -1.51 -12.26
C LYS A 21 -5.64 -0.78 -11.08
N ILE A 22 -5.89 -1.50 -10.00
CA ILE A 22 -6.45 -0.95 -8.77
C ILE A 22 -5.52 0.18 -8.33
N TYR A 23 -6.06 1.39 -8.29
CA TYR A 23 -5.30 2.55 -7.84
C TYR A 23 -4.86 2.32 -6.39
N ARG A 24 -3.55 2.15 -6.19
CA ARG A 24 -2.94 2.07 -4.86
C ARG A 24 -2.41 3.46 -4.51
N PRO A 25 -3.07 4.21 -3.61
CA PRO A 25 -2.60 5.53 -3.21
C PRO A 25 -1.19 5.42 -2.64
N THR A 26 -0.29 6.23 -3.17
CA THR A 26 1.06 6.40 -2.62
C THR A 26 1.00 7.53 -1.59
N PRO A 27 1.73 7.42 -0.45
CA PRO A 27 1.86 8.55 0.46
C PRO A 27 2.37 9.79 -0.28
N ASP A 28 1.76 10.94 -0.01
CA ASP A 28 2.22 12.21 -0.55
C ASP A 28 3.50 12.66 0.16
N GLY A 29 4.42 13.28 -0.59
CA GLY A 29 5.75 13.68 -0.11
C GLY A 29 6.73 12.53 0.12
N ASP A 30 7.80 12.82 0.88
CA ASP A 30 8.85 11.85 1.16
C ASP A 30 8.35 10.72 2.06
N PHE A 31 8.80 9.49 1.78
CA PHE A 31 8.49 8.30 2.58
C PHE A 31 9.73 7.44 2.79
N LYS A 32 9.65 6.55 3.77
CA LYS A 32 10.63 5.49 4.03
C LYS A 32 9.96 4.14 3.87
N ILE A 33 10.69 3.19 3.30
CA ILE A 33 10.27 1.79 3.25
C ILE A 33 10.76 1.13 4.53
N ILE A 34 9.84 0.52 5.28
CA ILE A 34 10.14 -0.23 6.49
C ILE A 34 9.80 -1.71 6.21
N PRO A 35 10.73 -2.65 6.40
CA PRO A 35 10.45 -4.07 6.23
C PRO A 35 9.46 -4.54 7.30
N LEU A 36 8.51 -5.38 6.89
CA LEU A 36 7.48 -5.94 7.75
C LEU A 36 7.69 -7.45 7.86
N GLY A 37 8.41 -7.86 8.91
CA GLY A 37 8.78 -9.25 9.14
C GLY A 37 10.21 -9.58 8.67
N GLU A 38 10.45 -10.85 8.36
CA GLU A 38 11.78 -11.37 8.02
C GLU A 38 12.18 -11.11 6.56
N ASP A 39 11.20 -11.00 5.67
CA ASP A 39 11.43 -10.82 4.24
C ASP A 39 11.66 -9.33 3.91
N PRO A 40 12.85 -8.94 3.41
CA PRO A 40 13.13 -7.55 3.06
C PRO A 40 12.31 -7.04 1.87
N THR A 41 11.69 -7.93 1.08
CA THR A 41 10.81 -7.55 -0.04
C THR A 41 9.41 -7.15 0.44
N LYS A 42 9.03 -7.55 1.65
CA LYS A 42 7.73 -7.30 2.29
C LYS A 42 7.75 -5.96 3.05
N GLY A 43 7.88 -4.86 2.31
CA GLY A 43 8.03 -3.51 2.88
C GLY A 43 6.78 -2.63 2.79
N ILE A 44 6.56 -1.79 3.82
CA ILE A 44 5.51 -0.76 3.83
C ILE A 44 6.13 0.64 3.65
N LYS A 45 5.50 1.50 2.85
CA LYS A 45 5.86 2.91 2.71
C LYS A 45 5.20 3.76 3.79
N ILE A 46 6.01 4.37 4.65
CA ILE A 46 5.55 5.27 5.72
C ILE A 46 6.06 6.69 5.43
N GLY A 47 5.16 7.68 5.48
CA GLY A 47 5.51 9.09 5.26
C GLY A 47 6.60 9.57 6.23
N ALA A 48 7.61 10.26 5.71
CA ALA A 48 8.76 10.74 6.47
C ALA A 48 8.43 11.94 7.37
N GLY A 49 7.30 12.63 7.13
CA GLY A 49 6.82 13.77 7.91
C GLY A 49 6.11 13.42 9.22
N LEU A 50 5.99 12.14 9.58
CA LEU A 50 5.34 11.74 10.82
C LEU A 50 6.19 12.09 12.06
N PRO A 51 5.59 12.62 13.15
CA PRO A 51 6.27 12.78 14.42
C PRO A 51 6.86 11.45 14.90
N ASN A 52 8.07 11.48 15.48
CA ASN A 52 8.81 10.27 15.84
C ASN A 52 8.02 9.31 16.75
N LEU A 53 7.23 9.83 17.69
CA LEU A 53 6.39 9.01 18.56
C LEU A 53 5.31 8.27 17.76
N VAL A 54 4.58 8.98 16.91
CA VAL A 54 3.52 8.43 16.05
C VAL A 54 4.12 7.40 15.09
N LYS A 55 5.28 7.71 14.51
CA LYS A 55 6.00 6.80 13.63
C LYS A 55 6.32 5.48 14.33
N LYS A 56 6.91 5.53 15.53
CA LYS A 56 7.25 4.31 16.30
C LYS A 56 6.01 3.50 16.70
N GLN A 57 4.94 4.17 17.11
CA GLN A 57 3.68 3.50 17.43
C GLN A 57 3.07 2.83 16.20
N LEU A 58 3.12 3.48 15.04
CA LEU A 58 2.66 2.92 13.78
C LEU A 58 3.50 1.71 13.36
N GLU A 59 4.83 1.82 13.39
CA GLU A 59 5.74 0.71 13.08
C GLU A 59 5.47 -0.50 13.99
N ALA A 60 5.36 -0.29 15.30
CA ALA A 60 5.06 -1.35 16.25
C ALA A 60 3.70 -2.01 15.99
N CYS A 61 2.67 -1.20 15.68
CA CYS A 61 1.34 -1.71 15.36
C CYS A 61 1.36 -2.55 14.08
N LEU A 62 2.00 -2.07 13.02
CA LEU A 62 2.12 -2.81 11.76
C LEU A 62 2.88 -4.12 11.98
N MET A 63 4.02 -4.08 12.67
CA MET A 63 4.85 -5.27 12.92
C MET A 63 4.11 -6.33 13.74
N GLN A 64 3.28 -5.93 14.71
CA GLN A 64 2.45 -6.86 15.50
C GLN A 64 1.35 -7.55 14.69
N ASN A 65 1.04 -7.03 13.50
CA ASN A 65 -0.01 -7.52 12.62
C ASN A 65 0.59 -7.94 11.26
N ALA A 66 1.88 -8.26 11.21
CA ALA A 66 2.59 -8.54 9.96
C ALA A 66 1.96 -9.70 9.18
N GLU A 67 1.45 -10.69 9.90
CA GLU A 67 0.74 -11.87 9.39
C GLU A 67 -0.65 -11.57 8.82
N LEU A 68 -1.23 -10.41 9.12
CA LEU A 68 -2.52 -9.98 8.53
C LEU A 68 -2.37 -9.45 7.10
N PHE A 69 -1.14 -9.14 6.68
CA PHE A 69 -0.88 -8.63 5.33
C PHE A 69 -0.63 -9.80 4.38
N ALA A 70 -1.41 -9.82 3.30
CA ALA A 70 -1.16 -10.68 2.16
C ALA A 70 -0.33 -9.91 1.13
N TRP A 71 0.82 -10.46 0.77
CA TRP A 71 1.77 -9.89 -0.19
C TRP A 71 1.50 -10.35 -1.63
N SER A 72 0.67 -11.38 -1.78
CA SER A 72 0.18 -11.87 -3.07
C SER A 72 -1.22 -12.47 -2.91
N ALA A 73 -1.94 -12.67 -4.01
CA ALA A 73 -3.23 -13.36 -4.00
C ALA A 73 -3.13 -14.78 -3.44
N ALA A 74 -1.99 -15.46 -3.65
CA ALA A 74 -1.73 -16.80 -3.13
C ALA A 74 -1.72 -16.88 -1.59
N GLU A 75 -1.46 -15.76 -0.90
CA GLU A 75 -1.49 -15.69 0.56
C GLU A 75 -2.93 -15.46 1.11
N LEU A 76 -3.92 -15.21 0.24
CA LEU A 76 -5.31 -15.01 0.63
C LEU A 76 -6.13 -16.30 0.41
N PRO A 77 -6.64 -16.92 1.49
CA PRO A 77 -7.45 -18.13 1.35
C PRO A 77 -8.76 -17.83 0.62
N GLY A 78 -9.09 -18.64 -0.38
CA GLY A 78 -10.32 -18.50 -1.17
C GLY A 78 -10.23 -17.52 -2.34
N ILE A 79 -9.07 -16.92 -2.59
CA ILE A 79 -8.78 -16.15 -3.81
C ILE A 79 -7.90 -17.00 -4.73
N ASP A 80 -8.22 -17.03 -6.02
CA ASP A 80 -7.39 -17.70 -7.02
C ASP A 80 -6.04 -16.97 -7.14
N PRO A 81 -4.90 -17.69 -6.95
CA PRO A 81 -3.56 -17.11 -7.06
C PRO A 81 -3.27 -16.34 -8.36
N GLU A 82 -3.97 -16.65 -9.47
CA GLU A 82 -3.75 -16.02 -10.78
C GLU A 82 -4.50 -14.70 -10.99
N VAL A 83 -5.31 -14.27 -10.01
CA VAL A 83 -6.12 -13.03 -10.10
C VAL A 83 -5.30 -11.75 -9.90
N ALA A 84 -4.02 -11.85 -9.53
CA ALA A 84 -3.15 -10.73 -9.13
C ALA A 84 -2.58 -9.88 -10.28
#